data_AF-A0A9D6J5L6-F1
#
_entry.id   AF-A0A9D6J5L6-F1
#
_cell.length_a   1.000
_cell.length_b   1.000
_cell.length_c   1.000
_cell.angle_alpha   90.00
_cell.angle_beta   90.00
_cell.angle_gamma   90.00
#
_symmetry.space_group_name_H-M   'P 1'
#
loop_
_entity.id
_entity.type
_entity.pdbx_description
1 polymer ?
#
loop_
_entity_poly.entity_id
_entity_poly.type
_entity_poly.pdbx_seq_one_letter_code
_entity_poly.pdbx_strand_id
1 'polypeptide(L)' 'MPRVYTVRLPDLLGKKIRIRADLEHRSISEQIKKYLYEALLCEENPDVPLSFIKETLEAKEEIKAGISQEYEFGHLK' A
#
# COMPACT_ATOMS: atom_id res chain seq x y z
N MET A 1 15.46 16.56 -2.82
CA MET A 1 14.47 17.65 -2.71
C MET A 1 13.10 17.14 -3.14
N PRO A 2 12.04 17.28 -2.32
CA PRO A 2 10.68 16.94 -2.75
C PRO A 2 10.25 17.87 -3.90
N ARG A 3 9.69 17.30 -4.97
CA ARG A 3 9.06 18.06 -6.08
C ARG A 3 7.54 17.98 -5.94
N VAL A 4 6.87 19.11 -6.15
CA VAL A 4 5.41 19.20 -6.11
C VAL A 4 4.87 19.03 -7.52
N TYR A 5 3.92 18.11 -7.69
CA TYR A 5 3.22 17.88 -8.95
C TYR A 5 1.74 18.19 -8.76
N THR A 6 1.18 19.01 -9.65
CA THR A 6 -0.25 19.32 -9.65
C THR A 6 -0.95 18.44 -10.68
N VAL A 7 -1.94 17.67 -10.24
CA VAL A 7 -2.70 16.75 -11.09
C VAL A 7 -4.19 17.10 -11.00
N ARG A 8 -4.88 17.17 -12.14
CA ARG A 8 -6.34 17.31 -12.16
C ARG A 8 -6.97 15.92 -12.05
N LEU A 9 -7.94 15.78 -11.15
CA LEU A 9 -8.67 14.54 -10.92
C LEU A 9 -10.17 14.79 -11.12
N PRO A 10 -10.93 13.83 -11.64
CA PRO A 10 -12.39 13.90 -11.62
C PRO A 10 -12.92 14.05 -10.19
N ASP A 11 -13.94 14.88 -9.99
CA ASP A 11 -14.47 15.20 -8.65
C ASP A 11 -14.86 13.96 -7.83
N LEU A 12 -15.51 12.98 -8.48
CA LEU A 12 -15.92 11.74 -7.82
C LEU A 12 -14.70 10.91 -7.37
N LEU A 13 -13.64 10.89 -8.17
CA LEU A 13 -12.41 10.17 -7.83
C LEU A 13 -11.70 10.86 -6.65
N GLY A 14 -11.58 12.19 -6.70
CA GLY A 14 -11.01 12.97 -5.60
C GLY A 14 -11.75 12.74 -4.27
N LYS A 15 -13.09 12.73 -4.30
CA LYS A 15 -13.92 12.42 -3.12
C LYS A 15 -13.69 11.01 -2.59
N LYS A 16 -13.65 10.00 -3.47
CA LYS A 16 -13.38 8.60 -3.07
C LYS A 16 -12.01 8.44 -2.41
N ILE A 17 -10.98 9.06 -2.97
CA ILE A 17 -9.62 9.02 -2.42
C ILE A 17 -9.60 9.70 -1.05
N ARG A 18 -10.26 10.85 -0.90
CA ARG A 18 -10.33 11.58 0.37
C ARG A 18 -10.97 10.75 1.48
N ILE A 19 -12.15 10.16 1.23
CA ILE A 19 -12.82 9.28 2.20
C ILE A 19 -11.90 8.15 2.66
N ARG A 20 -11.16 7.56 1.72
CA ARG A 20 -10.26 6.44 2.00
C ARG A 20 -9.01 6.86 2.77
N ALA A 21 -8.48 8.05 2.47
CA ALA A 21 -7.37 8.64 3.21
C ALA A 21 -7.79 8.92 4.66
N ASP A 22 -8.98 9.48 4.87
CA ASP A 22 -9.54 9.75 6.20
C ASP A 22 -9.73 8.46 7.01
N LEU A 23 -10.25 7.39 6.39
CA LEU A 23 -10.40 6.06 7.02
C LEU A 23 -9.07 5.41 7.39
N GLU A 24 -8.02 5.60 6.59
CA GLU A 24 -6.69 5.05 6.84
C GLU A 24 -5.80 5.99 7.67
N HIS A 25 -6.35 7.08 8.20
CA HIS A 25 -5.62 8.12 8.95
C HIS A 25 -4.41 8.69 8.20
N ARG A 26 -4.54 8.87 6.88
CA ARG A 26 -3.49 9.40 5.97
C ARG A 26 -3.91 10.72 5.35
N SER A 27 -2.94 11.53 4.94
CA SER A 27 -3.23 12.67 4.07
C SER A 27 -3.64 12.20 2.66
N ILE A 28 -4.38 13.04 1.92
CA ILE A 28 -4.78 12.72 0.55
C ILE A 28 -3.56 12.46 -0.37
N SER A 29 -2.48 13.20 -0.15
CA SER A 29 -1.23 13.06 -0.89
C SER A 29 -0.54 11.72 -0.62
N GLU A 30 -0.54 11.27 0.64
CA GLU A 30 0.00 9.95 1.00
C GLU A 30 -0.84 8.82 0.44
N GLN A 31 -2.17 8.97 0.43
CA GLN A 31 -3.05 7.98 -0.16
C GLN A 31 -2.84 7.85 -1.67
N ILE A 32 -2.66 8.98 -2.38
CA ILE A 32 -2.34 8.98 -3.81
C ILE A 32 -0.99 8.30 -4.06
N LYS A 33 0.04 8.63 -3.27
CA LYS A 33 1.36 7.98 -3.36
C LYS A 33 1.26 6.47 -3.15
N LYS A 34 0.50 6.03 -2.15
CA LYS A 34 0.26 4.60 -1.87
C LYS A 34 -0.34 3.91 -3.09
N TYR A 35 -1.39 4.45 -3.70
CA TYR A 35 -2.00 3.85 -4.88
C TYR A 35 -1.09 3.83 -6.10
N LEU A 36 -0.32 4.89 -6.33
CA LEU A 36 0.66 4.90 -7.42
C LEU A 36 1.75 3.85 -7.21
N TYR A 37 2.23 3.71 -5.97
CA TYR A 37 3.23 2.70 -5.64
C TYR A 37 2.69 1.27 -5.82
N GLU A 38 1.47 1.01 -5.34
CA GLU A 38 0.78 -0.27 -5.55
C GLU A 38 0.56 -0.56 -7.04
N ALA A 39 0.16 0.44 -7.82
CA ALA A 39 -0.08 0.28 -9.26
C ALA A 39 1.22 -0.08 -10.01
N LEU A 40 2.33 0.61 -9.70
CA LEU A 40 3.64 0.30 -10.29
C LEU A 40 4.08 -1.13 -9.96
N LEU A 41 3.91 -1.58 -8.71
CA LEU A 41 4.24 -2.96 -8.33
C LEU A 41 3.38 -4.00 -9.05
N CYS A 42 2.09 -3.71 -9.25
CA CYS A 42 1.22 -4.57 -10.05
C CYS A 42 1.61 -4.61 -11.52
N GLU A 43 2.03 -3.48 -12.11
CA GLU A 43 2.52 -3.44 -13.49
C GLU A 43 3.83 -4.23 -13.67
N GLU A 44 4.73 -4.15 -12.69
CA GLU A 44 5.98 -4.92 -12.68
C GLU A 44 5.75 -6.42 -12.43
N ASN A 45 4.66 -6.79 -11.74
CA ASN A 45 4.34 -8.15 -11.33
C ASN A 45 2.88 -8.51 -11.68
N PRO A 46 2.54 -8.63 -12.98
CA PRO A 46 1.16 -8.76 -13.44
C PRO A 46 0.48 -10.05 -12.98
N ASP A 47 1.26 -11.10 -12.73
CA ASP A 47 0.76 -12.42 -12.32
C ASP A 47 0.46 -12.50 -10.82
N VAL A 48 0.85 -11.48 -10.06
CA VAL A 48 0.73 -11.47 -8.60
C VAL A 48 -0.51 -10.66 -8.18
N PRO A 49 -1.42 -11.26 -7.39
CA PRO A 49 -2.57 -10.53 -6.86
C PRO A 49 -2.16 -9.33 -6.00
N LEU A 50 -2.88 -8.21 -6.14
CA LEU A 50 -2.64 -7.01 -5.34
C LEU A 50 -2.72 -7.27 -3.82
N SER A 51 -3.59 -8.19 -3.38
CA SER A 51 -3.67 -8.59 -1.97
C SER A 51 -2.34 -9.16 -1.48
N PHE A 52 -1.71 -10.04 -2.25
CA PHE A 52 -0.42 -10.65 -1.92
C PHE A 52 0.70 -9.61 -1.86
N ILE A 53 0.70 -8.64 -2.79
CA ILE A 53 1.66 -7.51 -2.76
C ILE A 53 1.49 -6.72 -1.46
N LYS A 54 0.25 -6.42 -1.05
CA LYS A 54 -0.04 -5.66 0.18
C LYS A 54 0.42 -6.40 1.42
N GLU A 55 0.04 -7.66 1.55
CA GLU A 55 0.43 -8.52 2.67
C GLU A 55 1.95 -8.65 2.76
N THR A 56 2.64 -8.78 1.62
CA THR A 56 4.11 -8.85 1.58
C THR A 56 4.74 -7.53 2.03
N LEU A 57 4.21 -6.38 1.62
CA LEU A 57 4.71 -5.08 2.08
C LEU A 57 4.49 -4.89 3.58
N GLU A 58 3.33 -5.29 4.09
CA GLU A 58 3.03 -5.27 5.53
C GLU A 58 3.99 -6.17 6.31
N ALA A 59 4.14 -7.43 5.91
CA ALA A 59 5.08 -8.38 6.52
C ALA A 59 6.53 -7.85 6.53
N LYS A 60 6.95 -7.17 5.46
CA LYS A 60 8.28 -6.52 5.42
C LYS A 60 8.43 -5.41 6.44
N GLU A 61 7.39 -4.62 6.69
CA GLU A 61 7.42 -3.58 7.72
C GLU A 61 7.33 -4.19 9.13
N GLU A 62 6.58 -5.27 9.32
CA GLU A 62 6.53 -6.03 10.59
C GLU A 62 7.91 -6.60 10.96
N ILE A 63 8.63 -7.16 9.99
CA ILE A 63 10.01 -7.64 10.18
C ILE A 63 10.93 -6.48 10.60
N LYS A 64 10.83 -5.32 9.93
CA LYS A 64 11.63 -4.12 10.29
C LYS A 64 11.28 -3.58 11.67
N ALA A 65 10.01 -3.67 12.07
CA ALA A 65 9.54 -3.27 13.39
C ALA A 65 9.89 -4.29 14.49
N GLY A 66 10.44 -5.47 14.12
CA GLY A 66 10.84 -6.51 15.06
C GLY A 66 9.68 -7.27 15.69
N ILE A 67 8.48 -7.20 15.10
CA ILE A 67 7.27 -7.87 15.60
C ILE A 67 6.98 -9.20 14.88
N SER A 68 7.81 -9.58 13.91
CA SER A 68 7.70 -10.85 13.20
C SER A 68 8.07 -12.04 14.08
N GLN A 69 7.35 -13.15 13.92
CA GLN A 69 7.68 -14.43 14.54
C GLN A 69 8.34 -15.35 13.50
N GLU A 70 9.33 -16.13 13.94
CA GLU A 70 9.94 -17.14 13.09
C GLU A 70 8.96 -18.28 12.84
N TYR A 71 8.77 -18.65 11.58
CA TYR A 71 7.88 -19.74 11.22
C TYR A 71 8.55 -21.08 11.53
N GLU A 72 8.03 -21.82 12.51
CA GLU A 72 8.51 -23.16 12.83
C GLU A 72 7.89 -24.20 11.88
N PHE A 73 8.69 -24.70 10.94
CA PHE A 73 8.30 -25.82 10.09
C PHE A 73 8.13 -27.10 10.92
N GLY A 74 6.91 -27.66 10.98
CA GLY A 74 6.67 -29.01 11.53
C GLY A 74 5.62 -29.14 12.64
N HIS A 75 4.87 -28.09 12.96
CA HIS A 75 3.73 -28.19 13.89
C HIS A 75 2.40 -27.88 13.20
N LEU A 76 1.97 -28.81 12.33
CA LEU A 76 0.54 -29.02 12.08
C LEU A 76 0.03 -29.90 13.22
N LYS A 77 -0.67 -29.30 14.19
CA LYS A 77 -1.54 -30.05 15.11
C LYS A 77 -2.86 -30.35 14.42
#